data_AF-A0AAD3DJ48-F1
#
_entry.id   AF-A0AAD3DJ48-F1
#
_cell.length_a   1.000
_cell.length_b   1.000
_cell.length_c   1.000
_cell.angle_alpha   90.00
_cell.angle_beta   90.00
_cell.angle_gamma   90.00
#
_symmetry.space_group_name_H-M   'P 1'
#
loop_
_entity.id
_entity.type
_entity.pdbx_description
1 polymer ?
#
loop_
_entity_poly.entity_id
_entity_poly.type
_entity_poly.pdbx_seq_one_letter_code
_entity_poly.pdbx_strand_id
1 'polypeptide(L)'
;YGLQRALYDGAAMAFLTQLAPAAAPRMEALIAKHLLPGVKNVKSLLRAPPEPQGSTHVLFEAFWLERGPLELPGGGREEDGSGRRFVMTPSVRQHLTNLARAVLIRKHPILLQGPTSAGKTSLVAYLAAQTGHTFLRINNHEHTDLQEYLGSYVSDAAGRLVFREGPLVQAVRRGWWVVLDELNLAPTEVLEALNRLLDDNRELLVPELGEVVRPHPHFMLFATQNPPGGAYAGRKVLSRAFRSRFLELHIDDIPDSELAEILEKRCAIAPSYAAKLVAVQRELQRRRNAHSVFAGKH
;
A
#
# COMPACT_ATOMS: atom_id res chain seq x y z
N TYR A 1 21.74 -3.97 7.66
CA TYR A 1 21.96 -2.53 7.41
C TYR A 1 22.79 -1.94 8.54
N GLY A 2 23.67 -0.97 8.25
CA GLY A 2 24.46 -0.30 9.30
C GLY A 2 23.60 0.56 10.23
N LEU A 3 24.04 0.76 11.48
CA LEU A 3 23.28 1.46 12.53
C LEU A 3 22.80 2.86 12.09
N GLN A 4 23.68 3.67 11.52
CA GLN A 4 23.35 5.02 11.05
C GLN A 4 22.25 5.02 9.98
N ARG A 5 22.32 4.09 9.02
CA ARG A 5 21.28 3.93 8.00
C ARG A 5 19.95 3.49 8.63
N ALA A 6 19.99 2.53 9.55
CA ALA A 6 18.78 2.06 10.25
C ALA A 6 18.11 3.19 11.06
N LEU A 7 18.89 4.01 11.77
CA LEU A 7 18.40 5.19 12.50
C LEU A 7 17.77 6.22 11.56
N TYR A 8 18.43 6.51 10.44
CA TYR A 8 17.89 7.40 9.42
C TYR A 8 16.58 6.87 8.85
N ASP A 9 16.53 5.59 8.46
CA ASP A 9 15.33 4.98 7.88
C ASP A 9 14.16 4.96 8.88
N GLY A 10 14.42 4.64 10.15
CA GLY A 10 13.41 4.70 11.21
C GLY A 10 12.85 6.10 11.41
N ALA A 11 13.73 7.11 11.49
CA ALA A 11 13.31 8.50 11.62
C ALA A 11 12.57 9.01 10.37
N ALA A 12 13.04 8.64 9.18
CA ALA A 12 12.39 8.96 7.92
C ALA A 12 10.97 8.38 7.86
N MET A 13 10.76 7.15 8.36
CA MET A 13 9.43 6.53 8.41
C MET A 13 8.49 7.19 9.41
N ALA A 14 9.00 7.68 10.53
CA ALA A 14 8.18 8.34 11.53
C ALA A 14 7.82 9.78 11.14
N PHE A 15 8.77 10.52 10.55
CA PHE A 15 8.62 11.95 10.36
C PHE A 15 8.40 12.37 8.90
N LEU A 16 9.06 11.75 7.93
CA LEU A 16 9.01 12.26 6.54
C LEU A 16 7.78 11.80 5.77
N THR A 17 7.09 10.75 6.22
CA THR A 17 5.89 10.22 5.56
C THR A 17 4.58 10.84 6.02
N GLN A 18 4.61 11.67 7.06
CA GLN A 18 3.43 12.34 7.61
C GLN A 18 3.49 13.87 7.48
N LEU A 19 4.58 14.39 6.90
CA LEU A 19 4.79 15.82 6.72
C LEU A 19 4.37 16.28 5.34
N ALA A 20 3.95 17.55 5.25
CA ALA A 20 3.75 18.21 3.97
C ALA A 20 5.09 18.24 3.18
N PRO A 21 5.07 18.10 1.84
CA PRO A 21 6.28 18.06 1.03
C PRO A 21 7.24 19.23 1.24
N ALA A 22 6.71 20.44 1.51
CA ALA A 22 7.51 21.64 1.77
C ALA A 22 8.32 21.58 3.08
N ALA A 23 7.88 20.78 4.05
CA ALA A 23 8.56 20.62 5.34
C ALA A 23 9.60 19.49 5.34
N ALA A 24 9.52 18.56 4.40
CA ALA A 24 10.41 17.39 4.33
C ALA A 24 11.90 17.76 4.30
N PRO A 25 12.39 18.72 3.49
CA PRO A 25 13.82 19.06 3.48
C PRO A 25 14.33 19.60 4.82
N ARG A 26 13.49 20.35 5.53
CA ARG A 26 13.84 20.88 6.87
C ARG A 26 13.93 19.75 7.89
N MET A 27 12.99 18.81 7.84
CA MET A 27 13.01 17.65 8.72
C MET A 27 14.19 16.73 8.42
N GLU A 28 14.53 16.49 7.15
CA GLU A 28 15.72 15.74 6.77
C GLU A 28 17.01 16.36 7.33
N ALA A 29 17.13 17.69 7.28
CA ALA A 29 18.27 18.39 7.86
C ALA A 29 18.35 18.21 9.39
N LEU A 30 17.20 18.21 10.09
CA LEU A 30 17.15 17.95 11.53
C LEU A 30 17.51 16.50 11.86
N ILE A 31 16.99 15.53 11.12
CA ILE A 31 17.34 14.11 11.26
C ILE A 31 18.86 13.93 11.07
N ALA A 32 19.42 14.50 10.01
CA ALA A 32 20.85 14.41 9.74
C ALA A 32 21.70 15.04 10.86
N LYS A 33 21.30 16.22 11.33
CA LYS A 33 22.01 16.94 12.39
C LYS A 33 21.99 16.19 13.72
N HIS A 34 20.86 15.62 14.11
CA HIS A 34 20.65 15.09 15.47
C HIS A 34 20.85 13.58 15.58
N LEU A 35 20.57 12.82 14.53
CA LEU A 35 20.63 11.35 14.56
C LEU A 35 21.85 10.77 13.82
N LEU A 36 22.55 11.57 13.01
CA LEU A 36 23.68 11.13 12.19
C LEU A 36 24.96 11.96 12.46
N PRO A 37 25.45 12.03 13.71
CA PRO A 37 26.67 12.77 14.01
C PRO A 37 27.85 12.25 13.18
N GLY A 38 28.61 13.16 12.57
CA GLY A 38 29.78 12.84 11.75
C GLY A 38 29.49 12.48 10.29
N VAL A 39 28.22 12.35 9.90
CA VAL A 39 27.85 12.06 8.50
C VAL A 39 27.75 13.35 7.70
N LYS A 40 28.75 13.61 6.85
CA LYS A 40 28.77 14.82 5.98
C LYS A 40 27.80 14.75 4.80
N ASN A 41 27.50 13.53 4.32
CA ASN A 41 26.65 13.32 3.16
C ASN A 41 25.66 12.19 3.42
N VAL A 42 24.41 12.53 3.75
CA VAL A 42 23.34 11.54 3.99
C VAL A 42 23.13 10.64 2.78
N LYS A 43 23.30 11.14 1.55
CA LYS A 43 23.11 10.34 0.32
C LYS A 43 24.06 9.15 0.23
N SER A 44 25.23 9.19 0.86
CA SER A 44 26.13 8.03 0.87
C SER A 44 25.58 6.88 1.73
N LEU A 45 24.81 7.19 2.78
CA LEU A 45 24.10 6.20 3.59
C LEU A 45 22.93 5.57 2.85
N LEU A 46 22.36 6.28 1.87
CA LEU A 46 21.20 5.80 1.11
C LEU A 46 21.55 4.80 0.01
N ARG A 47 22.83 4.41 -0.13
CA ARG A 47 23.24 3.39 -1.08
C ARG A 47 22.81 2.01 -0.61
N ALA A 48 22.48 1.15 -1.56
CA ALA A 48 22.20 -0.25 -1.29
C ALA A 48 23.43 -0.89 -0.59
N PRO A 49 23.24 -1.59 0.54
CA PRO A 49 24.32 -2.37 1.13
C PRO A 49 24.68 -3.55 0.21
N PRO A 50 25.81 -4.25 0.45
CA PRO A 50 26.14 -5.48 -0.26
C PRO A 50 25.00 -6.49 -0.19
N GLU A 51 24.90 -7.35 -1.21
CA GLU A 51 23.88 -8.39 -1.27
C GLU A 51 23.95 -9.29 -0.02
N PRO A 52 22.80 -9.54 0.65
CA PRO A 52 22.73 -10.51 1.73
C PRO A 52 23.19 -11.89 1.25
N GLN A 53 23.92 -12.63 2.10
CA GLN A 53 24.37 -13.97 1.76
C GLN A 53 23.16 -14.87 1.46
N GLY A 54 23.13 -15.50 0.28
CA GLY A 54 22.15 -16.52 -0.07
C GLY A 54 21.13 -16.22 -1.18
N SER A 55 21.19 -15.09 -1.91
CA SER A 55 20.34 -14.77 -3.09
C SER A 55 18.81 -14.81 -2.87
N THR A 56 18.35 -14.92 -1.62
CA THR A 56 16.93 -14.97 -1.25
C THR A 56 16.23 -13.61 -1.28
N HIS A 57 16.95 -12.55 -1.66
CA HIS A 57 16.46 -11.18 -1.67
C HIS A 57 16.62 -10.56 -3.04
N VAL A 58 15.71 -9.64 -3.39
CA VAL A 58 15.77 -8.81 -4.58
C VAL A 58 16.09 -7.38 -4.15
N LEU A 59 17.04 -6.75 -4.84
CA LEU A 59 17.31 -5.34 -4.63
C LEU A 59 16.21 -4.52 -5.29
N PHE A 60 15.45 -3.78 -4.48
CA PHE A 60 14.49 -2.79 -4.94
C PHE A 60 14.90 -1.41 -4.42
N GLU A 61 15.19 -0.48 -5.34
CA GLU A 61 15.81 0.81 -5.03
C GLU A 61 17.09 0.64 -4.19
N ALA A 62 17.07 0.98 -2.91
CA ALA A 62 18.20 0.84 -1.97
C ALA A 62 17.98 -0.26 -0.91
N PHE A 63 16.95 -1.09 -1.08
CA PHE A 63 16.51 -2.07 -0.09
C PHE A 63 16.49 -3.49 -0.66
N TRP A 64 17.17 -4.40 0.02
CA TRP A 64 17.04 -5.84 -0.21
C TRP A 64 15.75 -6.34 0.43
N LEU A 65 14.77 -6.66 -0.41
CA LEU A 65 13.48 -7.21 0.00
C LEU A 65 13.48 -8.72 -0.22
N GLU A 66 12.80 -9.47 0.64
CA GLU A 66 12.65 -10.92 0.47
C GLU A 66 12.05 -11.24 -0.91
N ARG A 67 12.59 -12.25 -1.58
CA ARG A 67 12.10 -12.72 -2.87
C ARG A 67 10.94 -13.68 -2.65
N GLY A 68 9.81 -13.40 -3.29
CA GLY A 68 8.68 -14.31 -3.33
C GLY A 68 8.87 -15.46 -4.35
N PRO A 69 7.94 -16.43 -4.38
CA PRO A 69 8.08 -17.66 -5.15
C PRO A 69 7.87 -17.48 -6.67
N LEU A 70 7.35 -16.33 -7.12
CA LEU A 70 7.09 -16.09 -8.54
C LEU A 70 8.36 -15.66 -9.27
N GLU A 71 8.39 -15.93 -10.57
CA GLU A 71 9.42 -15.40 -11.45
C GLU A 71 9.34 -13.87 -11.49
N LEU A 72 10.52 -13.25 -11.44
CA LEU A 72 10.62 -11.79 -11.52
C LEU A 72 10.44 -11.38 -12.98
N PRO A 73 9.78 -10.24 -13.25
CA PRO A 73 9.66 -9.73 -14.60
C PRO A 73 11.05 -9.54 -15.21
N GLY A 74 11.30 -10.16 -16.36
CA GLY A 74 12.60 -10.11 -17.03
C GLY A 74 12.99 -8.68 -17.40
N GLY A 75 14.12 -8.20 -16.87
CA GLY A 75 14.85 -7.01 -17.34
C GLY A 75 14.04 -5.73 -17.54
N GLY A 76 13.95 -4.90 -16.49
CA GLY A 76 13.69 -3.45 -16.62
C GLY A 76 12.31 -3.01 -17.11
N ARG A 77 11.35 -3.92 -17.27
CA ARG A 77 10.00 -3.53 -17.69
C ARG A 77 9.16 -3.09 -16.50
N GLU A 78 8.68 -1.87 -16.62
CA GLU A 78 7.68 -1.22 -15.79
C GLU A 78 6.34 -1.99 -15.90
N GLU A 79 6.26 -3.24 -15.46
CA GLU A 79 5.04 -4.05 -15.50
C GLU A 79 4.47 -4.20 -14.08
N ASP A 80 3.20 -3.85 -13.90
CA ASP A 80 2.49 -3.84 -12.60
C ASP A 80 1.84 -5.19 -12.23
N GLY A 81 2.28 -6.28 -12.87
CA GLY A 81 1.66 -7.61 -12.75
C GLY A 81 0.34 -7.77 -13.50
N SER A 82 -0.23 -6.70 -14.08
CA SER A 82 -1.43 -6.76 -14.94
C SER A 82 -1.13 -6.79 -16.44
N GLY A 83 0.16 -6.90 -16.81
CA GLY A 83 0.63 -6.80 -18.20
C GLY A 83 0.55 -5.37 -18.77
N ARG A 84 0.31 -4.36 -17.91
CA ARG A 84 0.26 -2.95 -18.32
C ARG A 84 1.55 -2.24 -17.95
N ARG A 85 1.90 -1.26 -18.78
CA ARG A 85 3.02 -0.35 -18.52
C ARG A 85 2.69 0.55 -17.31
N PHE A 86 3.37 0.28 -16.20
CA PHE A 86 3.56 1.18 -15.07
C PHE A 86 4.48 2.33 -15.52
N VAL A 87 4.30 3.53 -15.00
CA VAL A 87 5.13 4.67 -15.41
C VAL A 87 5.86 5.18 -14.18
N MET A 88 7.19 5.11 -14.19
CA MET A 88 8.00 5.49 -13.05
C MET A 88 8.30 7.00 -13.04
N THR A 89 7.44 7.78 -12.38
CA THR A 89 7.65 9.22 -12.16
C THR A 89 8.44 9.49 -10.86
N PRO A 90 8.99 10.70 -10.67
CA PRO A 90 9.75 11.03 -9.45
C PRO A 90 8.96 10.82 -8.15
N SER A 91 7.70 11.27 -8.08
CA SER A 91 6.87 11.12 -6.88
C SER A 91 6.51 9.65 -6.64
N VAL A 92 6.18 8.90 -7.70
CA VAL A 92 5.92 7.45 -7.62
C VAL A 92 7.14 6.69 -7.11
N ARG A 93 8.35 6.99 -7.61
CA ARG A 93 9.60 6.40 -7.12
C ARG A 93 9.82 6.68 -5.64
N GLN A 94 9.57 7.90 -5.19
CA GLN A 94 9.71 8.27 -3.78
C GLN A 94 8.73 7.49 -2.89
N HIS A 95 7.47 7.36 -3.31
CA HIS A 95 6.48 6.55 -2.60
C HIS A 95 6.85 5.07 -2.57
N LEU A 96 7.35 4.51 -3.68
CA LEU A 96 7.85 3.13 -3.74
C LEU A 96 9.07 2.91 -2.85
N THR A 97 9.97 3.89 -2.74
CA THR A 97 11.12 3.85 -1.82
C THR A 97 10.65 3.79 -0.37
N ASN A 98 9.66 4.61 -0.01
CA ASN A 98 9.07 4.60 1.34
C ASN A 98 8.30 3.29 1.61
N LEU A 99 7.59 2.77 0.62
CA LEU A 99 6.88 1.50 0.73
C LEU A 99 7.85 0.31 0.87
N ALA A 100 8.94 0.27 0.09
CA ALA A 100 9.98 -0.74 0.20
C ALA A 100 10.63 -0.73 1.59
N ARG A 101 10.91 0.47 2.13
CA ARG A 101 11.41 0.63 3.50
C ARG A 101 10.43 0.07 4.55
N ALA A 102 9.14 0.31 4.39
CA ALA A 102 8.10 -0.21 5.27
C ALA A 102 8.00 -1.76 5.16
N VAL A 103 8.04 -2.29 3.93
CA VAL A 103 7.99 -3.73 3.65
C VAL A 103 9.17 -4.48 4.27
N LEU A 104 10.35 -3.88 4.28
CA LEU A 104 11.56 -4.46 4.88
C LEU A 104 11.36 -4.87 6.35
N ILE A 105 10.49 -4.16 7.09
CA ILE A 105 10.24 -4.44 8.50
C ILE A 105 9.44 -5.75 8.67
N ARG A 106 8.56 -6.10 7.73
CA ARG A 106 7.70 -7.32 7.65
C ARG A 106 6.76 -7.57 8.85
N LYS A 107 6.99 -6.94 10.00
CA LYS A 107 6.29 -7.17 11.27
C LYS A 107 4.96 -6.45 11.42
N HIS A 108 4.71 -5.39 10.65
CA HIS A 108 3.50 -4.60 10.78
C HIS A 108 2.71 -4.58 9.46
N PRO A 109 1.38 -4.72 9.52
CA PRO A 109 0.49 -4.33 8.43
C PRO A 109 0.75 -2.88 8.00
N ILE A 110 0.58 -2.56 6.73
CA ILE A 110 0.87 -1.22 6.20
C ILE A 110 -0.43 -0.55 5.74
N LEU A 111 -0.71 0.66 6.22
CA LEU A 111 -1.89 1.44 5.86
C LEU A 111 -1.47 2.61 4.97
N LEU A 112 -1.87 2.57 3.69
CA LEU A 112 -1.66 3.65 2.73
C LEU A 112 -2.84 4.61 2.78
N GLN A 113 -2.59 5.85 3.16
CA GLN A 113 -3.58 6.92 3.22
C GLN A 113 -3.31 7.96 2.15
N GLY A 114 -4.35 8.47 1.51
CA GLY A 114 -4.18 9.49 0.48
C GLY A 114 -5.45 9.72 -0.31
N PRO A 115 -5.45 10.68 -1.24
CA PRO A 115 -6.61 11.00 -2.06
C PRO A 115 -6.99 9.84 -2.98
N THR A 116 -8.25 9.85 -3.42
CA THR A 116 -8.74 8.90 -4.43
C THR A 116 -7.91 9.07 -5.70
N SER A 117 -7.56 7.95 -6.34
CA SER A 117 -6.76 7.91 -7.58
C SER A 117 -5.26 8.24 -7.44
N ALA A 118 -4.71 8.37 -6.23
CA ALA A 118 -3.27 8.53 -6.00
C ALA A 118 -2.41 7.27 -6.30
N GLY A 119 -3.02 6.20 -6.83
CA GLY A 119 -2.30 4.97 -7.19
C GLY A 119 -1.88 4.07 -6.03
N LYS A 120 -2.44 4.25 -4.82
CA LYS A 120 -2.11 3.45 -3.60
C LYS A 120 -2.05 1.95 -3.85
N THR A 121 -3.12 1.37 -4.39
CA THR A 121 -3.21 -0.06 -4.70
C THR A 121 -2.21 -0.47 -5.77
N SER A 122 -1.99 0.38 -6.78
CA SER A 122 -1.03 0.15 -7.86
C SER A 122 0.42 0.12 -7.37
N LEU A 123 0.78 0.94 -6.36
CA LEU A 123 2.12 0.93 -5.77
C LEU A 123 2.43 -0.43 -5.12
N VAL A 124 1.47 -0.99 -4.38
CA VAL A 124 1.63 -2.31 -3.73
C VAL A 124 1.67 -3.42 -4.77
N ALA A 125 0.78 -3.39 -5.76
CA ALA A 125 0.77 -4.37 -6.85
C ALA A 125 2.10 -4.39 -7.62
N TYR A 126 2.61 -3.20 -7.96
CA TYR A 126 3.91 -3.05 -8.63
C TYR A 126 5.04 -3.63 -7.77
N LEU A 127 5.13 -3.26 -6.49
CA LEU A 127 6.19 -3.75 -5.61
C LEU A 127 6.11 -5.27 -5.39
N ALA A 128 4.90 -5.84 -5.27
CA ALA A 128 4.70 -7.28 -5.17
C ALA A 128 5.22 -8.00 -6.42
N ALA A 129 4.89 -7.50 -7.61
CA ALA A 129 5.37 -8.05 -8.87
C ALA A 129 6.91 -7.98 -8.98
N GLN A 130 7.50 -6.83 -8.64
CA GLN A 130 8.96 -6.63 -8.68
C GLN A 130 9.73 -7.46 -7.64
N THR A 131 9.04 -7.99 -6.62
CA THR A 131 9.63 -8.86 -5.59
C THR A 131 9.22 -10.31 -5.72
N GLY A 132 8.40 -10.69 -6.72
CA GLY A 132 8.00 -12.07 -6.96
C GLY A 132 6.88 -12.59 -6.04
N HIS A 133 6.06 -11.70 -5.49
CA HIS A 133 4.96 -12.08 -4.61
C HIS A 133 3.61 -12.08 -5.33
N THR A 134 2.77 -13.06 -5.00
CA THR A 134 1.37 -13.07 -5.45
C THR A 134 0.62 -11.92 -4.79
N PHE A 135 -0.03 -11.11 -5.61
CA PHE A 135 -0.84 -9.98 -5.18
C PHE A 135 -2.33 -10.33 -5.23
N LEU A 136 -3.04 -10.06 -4.15
CA LEU A 136 -4.49 -10.19 -4.04
C LEU A 136 -5.10 -8.86 -3.59
N ARG A 137 -6.10 -8.38 -4.32
CA ARG A 137 -6.90 -7.21 -3.94
C ARG A 137 -8.28 -7.64 -3.48
N ILE A 138 -8.67 -7.23 -2.29
CA ILE A 138 -10.03 -7.35 -1.76
C ILE A 138 -10.59 -5.94 -1.65
N ASN A 139 -11.69 -5.66 -2.35
CA ASN A 139 -12.29 -4.33 -2.38
C ASN A 139 -13.46 -4.23 -1.41
N ASN A 140 -13.39 -3.33 -0.44
CA ASN A 140 -14.46 -3.13 0.54
C ASN A 140 -15.51 -2.16 0.04
N HIS A 141 -16.72 -2.35 0.54
CA HIS A 141 -17.89 -1.53 0.33
C HIS A 141 -18.77 -1.59 1.60
N GLU A 142 -19.81 -0.77 1.68
CA GLU A 142 -20.64 -0.66 2.89
C GLU A 142 -21.37 -1.96 3.28
N HIS A 143 -21.53 -2.87 2.34
CA HIS A 143 -22.22 -4.16 2.50
C HIS A 143 -21.29 -5.38 2.39
N THR A 144 -19.96 -5.18 2.48
CA THR A 144 -19.02 -6.31 2.44
C THR A 144 -19.30 -7.30 3.56
N ASP A 145 -19.56 -8.54 3.20
CA ASP A 145 -19.84 -9.62 4.16
C ASP A 145 -18.55 -10.28 4.65
N LEU A 146 -18.55 -10.78 5.88
CA LEU A 146 -17.46 -11.58 6.44
C LEU A 146 -17.20 -12.84 5.62
N GLN A 147 -18.24 -13.43 5.00
CA GLN A 147 -18.12 -14.59 4.12
C GLN A 147 -17.28 -14.29 2.87
N GLU A 148 -17.26 -13.05 2.39
CA GLU A 148 -16.39 -12.64 1.27
C GLU A 148 -14.91 -12.66 1.65
N TYR A 149 -14.59 -12.65 2.94
CA TYR A 149 -13.23 -12.72 3.47
C TYR A 149 -12.85 -14.16 3.84
N LEU A 150 -13.68 -14.79 4.68
CA LEU A 150 -13.38 -16.05 5.34
C LEU A 150 -13.83 -17.28 4.55
N GLY A 151 -14.88 -17.14 3.76
CA GLY A 151 -15.49 -18.22 3.01
C GLY A 151 -16.91 -18.54 3.48
N SER A 152 -17.53 -19.50 2.80
CA SER A 152 -18.88 -19.95 3.11
C SER A 152 -19.08 -21.41 2.70
N TYR A 153 -20.14 -22.03 3.22
CA TYR A 153 -20.56 -23.35 2.79
C TYR A 153 -21.25 -23.28 1.43
N VAL A 154 -20.74 -24.03 0.47
CA VAL A 154 -21.29 -24.16 -0.88
C VAL A 154 -21.62 -25.62 -1.16
N SER A 155 -22.61 -25.86 -2.01
CA SER A 155 -22.92 -27.22 -2.45
C SER A 155 -21.91 -27.69 -3.50
N ASP A 156 -21.32 -28.87 -3.29
CA ASP A 156 -20.48 -29.51 -4.30
C ASP A 156 -21.31 -30.16 -5.42
N ALA A 157 -20.65 -30.69 -6.44
CA ALA A 157 -21.32 -31.36 -7.56
C ALA A 157 -22.16 -32.60 -7.15
N ALA A 158 -21.96 -33.12 -5.93
CA ALA A 158 -22.70 -34.24 -5.37
C ALA A 158 -23.82 -33.78 -4.40
N GLY A 159 -24.07 -32.48 -4.27
CA GLY A 159 -25.11 -31.93 -3.40
C GLY A 159 -24.72 -31.83 -1.92
N ARG A 160 -23.44 -32.03 -1.58
CA ARG A 160 -22.95 -31.96 -0.20
C ARG A 160 -22.49 -30.55 0.11
N LEU A 161 -22.82 -30.06 1.31
CA LEU A 161 -22.30 -28.80 1.80
C LEU A 161 -20.82 -28.95 2.16
N VAL A 162 -19.96 -28.20 1.46
CA VAL A 162 -18.52 -28.13 1.70
C VAL A 162 -18.14 -26.69 1.97
N PHE A 163 -17.26 -26.48 2.96
CA PHE A 163 -16.75 -25.15 3.23
C PHE A 163 -15.73 -24.76 2.16
N ARG A 164 -15.96 -23.62 1.50
CA ARG A 164 -15.02 -23.05 0.54
C ARG A 164 -14.34 -21.85 1.16
N GLU A 165 -13.04 -21.98 1.40
CA GLU A 165 -12.22 -20.91 1.96
C GLU A 165 -12.31 -19.63 1.14
N GLY A 166 -12.48 -18.51 1.84
CA GLY A 166 -12.48 -17.19 1.27
C GLY A 166 -11.07 -16.71 0.88
N PRO A 167 -11.00 -15.63 0.10
CA PRO A 167 -9.76 -15.08 -0.44
C PRO A 167 -8.74 -14.70 0.65
N LEU A 168 -9.18 -14.18 1.80
CA LEU A 168 -8.25 -13.82 2.87
C LEU A 168 -7.62 -15.06 3.52
N VAL A 169 -8.42 -16.10 3.80
CA VAL A 169 -7.92 -17.36 4.39
C VAL A 169 -6.89 -18.01 3.48
N GLN A 170 -7.19 -18.10 2.18
CA GLN A 170 -6.25 -18.64 1.19
C GLN A 170 -4.94 -17.84 1.15
N ALA A 171 -5.03 -16.51 1.19
CA ALA A 171 -3.85 -15.65 1.18
C ALA A 171 -2.97 -15.80 2.42
N VAL A 172 -3.59 -15.89 3.60
CA VAL A 172 -2.90 -16.11 4.89
C VAL A 172 -2.13 -17.43 4.85
N ARG A 173 -2.75 -18.52 4.34
CA ARG A 173 -2.09 -19.83 4.22
C ARG A 173 -0.99 -19.86 3.17
N ARG A 174 -1.18 -19.19 2.04
CA ARG A 174 -0.29 -19.28 0.86
C ARG A 174 0.79 -18.21 0.83
N GLY A 175 0.77 -17.25 1.75
CA GLY A 175 1.79 -16.20 1.82
C GLY A 175 1.64 -15.11 0.79
N TRP A 176 0.41 -14.80 0.40
CA TRP A 176 0.15 -13.75 -0.58
C TRP A 176 0.24 -12.36 0.07
N TRP A 177 0.50 -11.35 -0.76
CA TRP A 177 0.35 -9.96 -0.37
C TRP A 177 -1.09 -9.54 -0.62
N VAL A 178 -1.79 -9.13 0.43
CA VAL A 178 -3.20 -8.74 0.36
C VAL A 178 -3.32 -7.24 0.52
N VAL A 179 -4.02 -6.57 -0.39
CA VAL A 179 -4.51 -5.21 -0.21
C VAL A 179 -6.01 -5.24 0.10
N LEU A 180 -6.37 -4.74 1.27
CA LEU A 180 -7.74 -4.37 1.62
C LEU A 180 -8.00 -2.95 1.13
N ASP A 181 -8.62 -2.83 -0.05
CA ASP A 181 -8.93 -1.56 -0.69
C ASP A 181 -10.17 -0.94 -0.04
N GLU A 182 -10.17 0.39 0.11
CA GLU A 182 -11.25 1.16 0.76
C GLU A 182 -11.66 0.64 2.14
N LEU A 183 -10.68 0.29 2.99
CA LEU A 183 -10.93 -0.35 4.29
C LEU A 183 -11.89 0.43 5.20
N ASN A 184 -11.96 1.75 5.03
CA ASN A 184 -12.86 2.61 5.80
C ASN A 184 -14.34 2.55 5.39
N LEU A 185 -14.68 1.80 4.33
CA LEU A 185 -16.05 1.46 3.97
C LEU A 185 -16.50 0.13 4.61
N ALA A 186 -15.56 -0.70 5.07
CA ALA A 186 -15.89 -2.02 5.61
C ALA A 186 -16.83 -1.92 6.83
N PRO A 187 -17.77 -2.87 6.98
CA PRO A 187 -18.58 -3.00 8.19
C PRO A 187 -17.73 -3.26 9.44
N THR A 188 -18.26 -2.89 10.60
CA THR A 188 -17.58 -3.07 11.89
C THR A 188 -17.22 -4.54 12.14
N GLU A 189 -18.11 -5.47 11.78
CA GLU A 189 -17.89 -6.91 11.93
C GLU A 189 -16.68 -7.42 11.14
N VAL A 190 -16.48 -6.91 9.92
CA VAL A 190 -15.30 -7.23 9.10
C VAL A 190 -14.02 -6.66 9.76
N LEU A 191 -14.07 -5.42 10.26
CA LEU A 191 -12.94 -4.83 10.97
C LEU A 191 -12.61 -5.60 12.26
N GLU A 192 -13.63 -6.09 12.97
CA GLU A 192 -13.47 -6.88 14.18
C GLU A 192 -12.81 -8.23 13.91
N ALA A 193 -13.23 -8.93 12.85
CA ALA A 193 -12.62 -10.19 12.43
C ALA A 193 -11.14 -10.03 12.06
N LEU A 194 -10.74 -8.85 11.56
CA LEU A 194 -9.34 -8.55 11.23
C LEU A 194 -8.46 -8.26 12.45
N ASN A 195 -9.03 -7.92 13.62
CA ASN A 195 -8.24 -7.49 14.78
C ASN A 195 -7.15 -8.50 15.19
N ARG A 196 -7.49 -9.80 15.27
CA ARG A 196 -6.53 -10.85 15.66
C ARG A 196 -5.37 -11.02 14.67
N LEU A 197 -5.63 -10.73 13.40
CA LEU A 197 -4.62 -10.80 12.33
C LEU A 197 -3.70 -9.57 12.37
N LEU A 198 -4.22 -8.42 12.82
CA LEU A 198 -3.51 -7.15 12.93
C LEU A 198 -2.72 -6.98 14.24
N ASP A 199 -3.17 -7.64 15.31
CA ASP A 199 -2.51 -7.67 16.61
C ASP A 199 -1.25 -8.57 16.61
N ASP A 200 -0.49 -8.54 17.71
CA ASP A 200 0.77 -9.30 17.86
C ASP A 200 0.59 -10.82 17.73
N ASN A 201 -0.63 -11.33 17.96
CA ASN A 201 -0.96 -12.74 17.80
C ASN A 201 -0.78 -13.22 16.36
N ARG A 202 -0.97 -12.33 15.37
CA ARG A 202 -0.87 -12.62 13.94
C ARG A 202 -1.54 -13.93 13.57
N GLU A 203 -2.85 -14.01 13.78
CA GLU A 203 -3.62 -15.21 13.46
C GLU A 203 -5.03 -14.84 12.99
N LEU A 204 -5.59 -15.67 12.12
CA LEU A 204 -6.92 -15.51 11.59
C LEU A 204 -7.81 -16.65 12.10
N LEU A 205 -8.86 -16.31 12.84
CA LEU A 205 -9.89 -17.28 13.24
C LEU A 205 -10.88 -17.46 12.09
N VAL A 206 -11.18 -18.70 11.73
CA VAL A 206 -12.25 -19.08 10.81
C VAL A 206 -13.37 -19.74 11.63
N PRO A 207 -14.38 -18.97 12.07
CA PRO A 207 -15.40 -19.45 13.01
C PRO A 207 -16.15 -20.68 12.50
N GLU A 208 -16.44 -20.74 11.20
CA GLU A 208 -17.19 -21.80 10.54
C GLU A 208 -16.50 -23.17 10.61
N LEU A 209 -15.17 -23.17 10.76
CA LEU A 209 -14.33 -24.36 10.90
C LEU A 209 -13.82 -24.56 12.34
N GLY A 210 -13.97 -23.55 13.21
CA GLY A 210 -13.32 -23.53 14.52
C GLY A 210 -11.78 -23.53 14.44
N GLU A 211 -11.22 -23.10 13.30
CA GLU A 211 -9.79 -23.19 13.02
C GLU A 211 -9.08 -21.84 13.19
N VAL A 212 -7.87 -21.88 13.74
CA VAL A 212 -6.96 -20.73 13.79
C VAL A 212 -5.85 -20.90 12.76
N VAL A 213 -5.82 -20.01 11.77
CA VAL A 213 -4.86 -20.01 10.68
C VAL A 213 -3.74 -19.03 10.98
N ARG A 214 -2.49 -19.50 10.97
CA ARG A 214 -1.30 -18.65 11.11
C ARG A 214 -0.79 -18.19 9.74
N PRO A 215 -0.43 -16.89 9.58
CA PRO A 215 0.12 -16.37 8.35
C PRO A 215 1.43 -17.06 7.96
N HIS A 216 1.50 -17.43 6.69
CA HIS A 216 2.72 -17.88 6.05
C HIS A 216 3.81 -16.80 6.14
N PRO A 217 5.12 -17.15 6.23
CA PRO A 217 6.21 -16.17 6.35
C PRO A 217 6.21 -15.05 5.30
N HIS A 218 5.84 -15.37 4.05
CA HIS A 218 5.72 -14.40 2.95
C HIS A 218 4.47 -13.51 3.01
N PHE A 219 3.45 -13.84 3.82
CA PHE A 219 2.22 -13.07 3.92
C PHE A 219 2.49 -11.62 4.34
N MET A 220 1.85 -10.67 3.66
CA MET A 220 1.80 -9.28 4.08
C MET A 220 0.41 -8.70 3.87
N LEU A 221 -0.02 -7.90 4.84
CA LEU A 221 -1.29 -7.21 4.79
C LEU A 221 -1.06 -5.71 4.57
N PHE A 222 -1.71 -5.21 3.55
CA PHE A 222 -1.78 -3.80 3.20
C PHE A 222 -3.25 -3.38 3.28
N ALA A 223 -3.48 -2.13 3.63
CA ALA A 223 -4.78 -1.51 3.59
C ALA A 223 -4.67 -0.17 2.90
N THR A 224 -5.70 0.23 2.17
CA THR A 224 -5.82 1.59 1.66
C THR A 224 -7.02 2.26 2.28
N GLN A 225 -6.92 3.57 2.49
CA GLN A 225 -8.11 4.38 2.74
C GLN A 225 -7.95 5.76 2.14
N ASN A 226 -9.10 6.36 1.85
CA ASN A 226 -9.20 7.78 1.56
C ASN A 226 -9.64 8.47 2.86
N PRO A 227 -8.94 9.52 3.32
CA PRO A 227 -9.27 10.17 4.59
C PRO A 227 -10.72 10.71 4.60
N PRO A 228 -11.38 10.67 5.77
CA PRO A 228 -12.74 11.20 5.94
C PRO A 228 -12.75 12.72 5.75
N GLY A 229 -13.80 13.25 5.10
CA GLY A 229 -13.91 14.67 4.71
C GLY A 229 -13.66 14.95 3.22
N GLY A 230 -13.33 13.93 2.42
CA GLY A 230 -13.38 14.02 0.96
C GLY A 230 -14.81 13.97 0.40
N ALA A 231 -14.98 14.35 -0.86
CA ALA A 231 -16.28 14.48 -1.54
C ALA A 231 -17.14 13.19 -1.69
N TYR A 232 -16.71 12.06 -1.13
CA TYR A 232 -17.45 10.79 -1.23
C TYR A 232 -18.05 10.42 0.13
N ALA A 233 -19.37 10.26 0.14
CA ALA A 233 -20.15 9.85 1.31
C ALA A 233 -19.86 8.40 1.74
N GLY A 234 -20.28 8.03 2.95
CA GLY A 234 -20.20 6.66 3.48
C GLY A 234 -18.86 6.26 4.11
N ARG A 235 -17.84 7.13 4.07
CA ARG A 235 -16.51 6.84 4.63
C ARG A 235 -16.46 7.04 6.13
N LYS A 236 -16.26 5.95 6.86
CA LYS A 236 -16.14 5.95 8.32
C LYS A 236 -14.74 6.40 8.75
N VAL A 237 -14.64 6.95 9.96
CA VAL A 237 -13.35 7.23 10.58
C VAL A 237 -12.87 5.94 11.25
N LEU A 238 -11.74 5.38 10.82
CA LEU A 238 -11.13 4.25 11.53
C LEU A 238 -10.69 4.69 12.94
N SER A 239 -11.02 3.88 13.95
CA SER A 239 -10.67 4.17 15.33
C SER A 239 -9.15 4.29 15.50
N ARG A 240 -8.70 5.15 16.42
CA ARG A 240 -7.26 5.33 16.68
C ARG A 240 -6.58 4.01 17.08
N ALA A 241 -7.25 3.19 17.87
CA ALA A 241 -6.74 1.89 18.31
C ALA A 241 -6.57 0.91 17.14
N PHE A 242 -7.50 0.92 16.18
CA PHE A 242 -7.38 0.10 14.98
C PHE A 242 -6.22 0.58 14.10
N ARG A 243 -6.11 1.90 13.90
CA ARG A 243 -5.03 2.51 13.11
C ARG A 243 -3.64 2.29 13.70
N SER A 244 -3.49 2.29 15.03
CA SER A 244 -2.19 2.09 15.69
C SER A 244 -1.56 0.71 15.45
N ARG A 245 -2.31 -0.25 14.89
CA ARG A 245 -1.80 -1.57 14.49
C ARG A 245 -1.12 -1.57 13.12
N PHE A 246 -1.25 -0.47 12.38
CA PHE A 246 -0.64 -0.30 11.08
C PHE A 246 0.56 0.64 11.15
N LEU A 247 1.53 0.39 10.28
CA LEU A 247 2.48 1.41 9.86
C LEU A 247 1.78 2.31 8.83
N GLU A 248 1.52 3.56 9.19
CA GLU A 248 0.82 4.53 8.32
C GLU A 248 1.79 5.20 7.33
N LEU A 249 1.47 5.13 6.04
CA LEU A 249 2.16 5.84 4.96
C LEU A 249 1.18 6.79 4.26
N HIS A 250 1.55 8.07 4.14
CA HIS A 250 0.77 9.02 3.35
C HIS A 250 1.28 9.06 1.92
N ILE A 251 0.34 8.97 0.98
CA ILE A 251 0.55 9.07 -0.45
C ILE A 251 -0.17 10.35 -0.90
N ASP A 252 0.60 11.29 -1.43
CA ASP A 252 0.08 12.58 -1.86
C ASP A 252 -0.54 12.49 -3.26
N ASP A 253 -1.21 13.56 -3.69
CA ASP A 253 -1.66 13.69 -5.08
C ASP A 253 -0.46 13.69 -6.04
N ILE A 254 -0.63 13.05 -7.19
CA ILE A 254 0.37 13.04 -8.26
C ILE A 254 0.42 14.45 -8.89
N PRO A 255 1.60 15.08 -9.02
CA PRO A 255 1.73 16.38 -9.67
C PRO A 255 1.21 16.35 -11.11
N ASP A 256 0.62 17.45 -11.58
CA ASP A 256 0.02 17.52 -12.93
C ASP A 256 0.98 17.17 -14.06
N SER A 257 2.23 17.60 -13.94
CA SER A 257 3.28 17.29 -14.91
C SER A 257 3.53 15.79 -14.97
N GLU A 258 3.56 15.13 -13.81
CA GLU A 258 3.73 13.68 -13.70
C GLU A 258 2.46 12.95 -14.17
N LEU A 259 1.27 13.46 -13.87
CA LEU A 259 0.01 12.89 -14.36
C LEU A 259 -0.09 12.96 -15.89
N ALA A 260 0.32 14.07 -16.49
CA ALA A 260 0.40 14.22 -17.94
C ALA A 260 1.40 13.23 -18.56
N GLU A 261 2.58 13.08 -17.95
CA GLU A 261 3.58 12.09 -18.36
C GLU A 261 3.04 10.65 -18.29
N ILE A 262 2.31 10.31 -17.22
CA ILE A 262 1.67 9.00 -17.06
C ILE A 262 0.66 8.76 -18.18
N LEU A 263 -0.19 9.74 -18.47
CA LEU A 263 -1.19 9.63 -19.54
C LEU A 263 -0.54 9.48 -20.91
N GLU A 264 0.49 10.27 -21.22
CA GLU A 264 1.25 10.17 -22.47
C GLU A 264 1.82 8.75 -22.66
N LYS A 265 2.57 8.25 -21.66
CA LYS A 265 3.27 6.97 -21.76
C LYS A 265 2.34 5.76 -21.71
N ARG A 266 1.28 5.81 -20.90
CA ARG A 266 0.38 4.67 -20.68
C ARG A 266 -0.74 4.59 -21.72
N CYS A 267 -1.25 5.73 -22.17
CA CYS A 267 -2.37 5.80 -23.12
C CYS A 267 -1.92 6.12 -24.55
N ALA A 268 -0.63 6.35 -24.79
CA ALA A 268 -0.07 6.71 -26.10
C ALA A 268 -0.77 7.92 -26.74
N ILE A 269 -1.08 8.95 -25.93
CA ILE A 269 -1.71 10.19 -26.39
C ILE A 269 -0.69 11.32 -26.52
N ALA A 270 -0.93 12.27 -27.42
CA ALA A 270 -0.03 13.40 -27.60
C ALA A 270 0.05 14.28 -26.33
N PRO A 271 1.21 14.89 -26.03
CA PRO A 271 1.41 15.71 -24.82
C PRO A 271 0.37 16.83 -24.66
N SER A 272 -0.04 17.45 -25.77
CA SER A 272 -1.05 18.51 -25.77
C SER A 272 -2.44 18.03 -25.35
N TYR A 273 -2.80 16.78 -25.67
CA TYR A 273 -4.05 16.15 -25.22
C TYR A 273 -3.95 15.72 -23.76
N ALA A 274 -2.82 15.15 -23.34
CA ALA A 274 -2.58 14.79 -21.94
C ALA A 274 -2.73 16.00 -21.02
N ALA A 275 -2.09 17.12 -21.36
CA ALA A 275 -2.18 18.37 -20.61
C ALA A 275 -3.62 18.90 -20.52
N LYS A 276 -4.39 18.84 -21.62
CA LYS A 276 -5.81 19.24 -21.63
C LYS A 276 -6.67 18.35 -20.73
N LEU A 277 -6.47 17.04 -20.74
CA LEU A 277 -7.20 16.09 -19.89
C LEU A 277 -6.91 16.35 -18.41
N VAL A 278 -5.66 16.60 -18.04
CA VAL A 278 -5.27 16.96 -16.67
C VAL A 278 -5.94 18.28 -16.26
N ALA A 279 -5.92 19.30 -17.13
CA ALA A 279 -6.59 20.57 -16.85
C ALA A 279 -8.11 20.41 -16.62
N VAL A 280 -8.78 19.59 -17.44
CA VAL A 280 -10.21 19.27 -17.27
C VAL A 280 -10.45 18.55 -15.95
N GLN A 281 -9.62 17.56 -15.60
CA GLN A 281 -9.74 16.81 -14.34
C GLN A 281 -9.57 17.73 -13.12
N ARG A 282 -8.60 18.65 -13.13
CA ARG A 282 -8.45 19.67 -12.08
C ARG A 282 -9.66 20.58 -11.97
N GLU A 283 -10.19 21.05 -13.10
CA GLU A 283 -11.37 21.91 -13.10
C GLU A 283 -12.60 21.19 -12.55
N LEU A 284 -12.79 19.91 -12.91
CA LEU A 284 -13.86 19.07 -12.34
C LEU A 284 -13.69 18.86 -10.84
N GLN A 285 -12.46 18.60 -10.37
CA GLN A 285 -12.17 18.49 -8.93
C GLN A 285 -12.47 19.79 -8.19
N ARG A 286 -12.08 20.94 -8.74
CA ARG A 286 -12.35 22.27 -8.18
C ARG A 286 -13.86 22.52 -8.06
N ARG A 287 -14.61 22.26 -9.13
CA ARG A 287 -16.09 22.41 -9.14
C ARG A 287 -16.75 21.51 -8.11
N ARG A 288 -16.33 20.25 -8.04
CA ARG A 288 -16.86 19.29 -7.05
C ARG A 288 -16.60 19.75 -5.62
N ASN A 289 -15.39 20.22 -5.32
CA ASN A 289 -15.05 20.72 -3.99
C ASN A 289 -15.88 21.97 -3.65
N ALA A 290 -16.11 22.86 -4.62
CA ALA A 290 -16.99 24.02 -4.44
C ALA A 290 -18.46 23.62 -4.14
N HIS A 291 -18.98 22.60 -4.83
CA HIS A 291 -20.33 22.07 -4.55
C HIS A 291 -20.41 21.32 -3.19
N SER A 292 -19.35 20.64 -2.78
CA SER A 292 -19.29 19.93 -1.48
C SER A 292 -19.34 20.88 -0.28
N VAL A 293 -18.91 22.14 -0.42
CA VAL A 293 -19.03 23.17 0.63
C VAL A 293 -20.50 23.48 0.96
N PHE A 294 -21.42 23.24 0.01
CA PHE A 294 -22.85 23.48 0.19
C PHE A 294 -23.67 22.24 0.56
N ALA A 295 -23.07 21.05 0.58
CA ALA A 295 -23.76 19.78 0.85
C ALA A 295 -23.90 19.43 2.35
N GLY A 296 -23.36 20.27 3.25
CA GLY A 296 -23.26 20.00 4.69
C GLY A 296 -24.30 20.68 5.60
N LYS A 297 -25.42 21.16 5.08
CA LYS A 297 -26.54 21.67 5.91
C LYS A 297 -27.84 21.03 5.46
N HIS A 298 -28.12 19.79 5.85
CA HIS A 298 -29.46 19.25 6.12
C HIS A 298 -29.32 17.98 6.96
#